data_AF-A0A7W5LPY5-F1
#
_entry.id   AF-A0A7W5LPY5-F1
#
_cell.length_a   1.000
_cell.length_b   1.000
_cell.length_c   1.000
_cell.angle_alpha   90.00
_cell.angle_beta   90.00
_cell.angle_gamma   90.00
#
_symmetry.space_group_name_H-M   'P 1'
#
loop_
_entity.id
_entity.type
_entity.pdbx_description
1 polymer ?
#
loop_
_entity_poly.entity_id
_entity_poly.type
_entity_poly.pdbx_seq_one_letter_code
_entity_poly.pdbx_strand_id
1 'polypeptide(L)' 'MTAILPIEMASQDSESLKELASIARLITYARQSAKSLNAEFPVWCLDLALGAVLQEMYANGLQMPLFEEGADKVNMAVAH' A
#
# COMPACT_ATOMS: atom_id res chain seq x y z
N MET A 1 -7.28 6.52 -39.21
CA MET A 1 -6.88 5.59 -38.13
C MET A 1 -6.05 6.39 -37.14
N THR A 2 -6.67 6.90 -36.08
CA THR A 2 -5.97 7.59 -34.99
C THR A 2 -5.49 6.55 -33.98
N ALA A 3 -4.18 6.43 -33.82
CA ALA A 3 -3.58 5.58 -32.80
C ALA A 3 -3.87 6.17 -31.41
N ILE A 4 -4.67 5.45 -30.62
CA ILE A 4 -4.88 5.74 -29.21
C ILE A 4 -3.63 5.20 -28.49
N LEU A 5 -2.85 6.09 -27.88
CA LEU A 5 -1.61 5.73 -27.18
C LEU A 5 -1.92 5.14 -25.78
N PRO A 6 -1.04 4.30 -25.20
CA PRO A 6 -1.24 3.64 -23.89
C PRO A 6 -1.19 4.56 -22.66
N ILE A 7 -1.29 5.88 -22.85
CA ILE A 7 -1.05 6.91 -21.81
C ILE A 7 -2.15 6.90 -20.74
N GLU A 8 -3.37 6.44 -21.04
CA GLU A 8 -4.46 6.39 -20.06
C GLU A 8 -4.14 5.46 -18.88
N MET A 9 -3.54 4.28 -19.10
CA MET A 9 -3.30 3.30 -18.02
C MET A 9 -2.36 3.83 -16.93
N ALA A 10 -1.24 4.44 -17.30
CA ALA A 10 -0.28 4.95 -16.33
C ALA A 10 -0.83 6.13 -15.48
N SER A 11 -1.79 6.88 -16.03
CA SER A 11 -2.47 7.95 -15.31
C SER A 11 -3.54 7.45 -14.34
N GLN A 12 -4.21 6.34 -14.67
CA GLN A 12 -5.20 5.73 -13.78
C GLN A 12 -4.54 5.15 -12.53
N ASP A 13 -3.41 4.45 -12.67
CA ASP A 13 -2.68 3.88 -11.53
C ASP A 13 -2.23 4.96 -10.53
N SER A 14 -1.79 6.12 -11.05
CA SER A 14 -1.42 7.26 -10.20
C SER A 14 -2.62 7.90 -9.50
N GLU A 15 -3.78 7.93 -10.14
CA GLU A 15 -4.98 8.54 -9.54
C GLU A 15 -5.59 7.61 -8.49
N SER A 16 -5.68 6.31 -8.77
CA SER A 16 -6.11 5.30 -7.79
C SER A 16 -5.22 5.29 -6.54
N LEU A 17 -3.90 5.41 -6.69
CA LEU A 17 -3.01 5.50 -5.54
C LEU A 17 -3.25 6.77 -4.69
N LYS A 18 -3.54 7.92 -5.32
CA LYS A 18 -3.90 9.15 -4.61
C LYS A 18 -5.25 9.02 -3.89
N GLU A 19 -6.22 8.38 -4.52
CA GLU A 19 -7.53 8.12 -3.92
C GLU A 19 -7.37 7.22 -2.67
N LEU A 20 -6.62 6.12 -2.79
CA LEU A 20 -6.34 5.23 -1.65
C LEU A 20 -5.58 5.97 -0.53
N ALA A 21 -4.59 6.80 -0.86
CA ALA A 21 -3.89 7.62 0.13
C ALA A 21 -4.82 8.63 0.82
N SER A 22 -5.79 9.18 0.08
CA SER A 22 -6.80 10.11 0.62
C SER A 22 -7.76 9.38 1.57
N ILE A 23 -8.20 8.17 1.20
CA ILE A 23 -9.04 7.30 2.05
C ILE A 23 -8.27 6.91 3.33
N ALA A 24 -7.02 6.49 3.23
CA ALA A 24 -6.20 6.15 4.39
C ALA A 24 -6.08 7.32 5.39
N ARG A 25 -5.93 8.55 4.86
CA ARG A 25 -5.90 9.76 5.67
C ARG A 25 -7.24 10.03 6.35
N LEU A 26 -8.36 9.83 5.66
CA LEU A 26 -9.71 9.96 6.23
C LEU A 26 -9.95 8.93 7.35
N ILE A 27 -9.61 7.66 7.12
CA ILE A 27 -9.77 6.59 8.11
C ILE A 27 -8.93 6.89 9.36
N THR A 28 -7.70 7.37 9.17
CA THR A 28 -6.83 7.76 10.29
C THR A 28 -7.45 8.87 11.13
N TYR A 29 -8.03 9.89 10.50
CA TYR A 29 -8.74 10.96 11.21
C TYR A 29 -9.98 10.45 11.94
N ALA A 30 -10.82 9.64 11.28
CA ALA A 30 -11.99 9.02 11.89
C ALA A 30 -11.60 8.18 13.11
N ARG A 31 -10.47 7.47 13.03
CA ARG A 31 -9.94 6.66 14.14
C ARG A 31 -9.51 7.53 15.31
N GLN A 32 -8.81 8.63 15.06
CA GLN A 32 -8.46 9.59 16.10
C GLN A 32 -9.70 10.18 16.77
N SER A 33 -10.74 10.49 15.99
CA SER A 33 -12.02 10.95 16.52
C SER A 33 -12.68 9.89 17.41
N ALA A 34 -12.75 8.63 16.95
CA ALA A 34 -13.31 7.52 17.71
C ALA A 34 -12.54 7.25 19.02
N LYS A 35 -11.20 7.37 19.00
CA LYS A 35 -10.37 7.30 20.22
C LYS A 35 -10.72 8.40 21.22
N SER A 36 -10.86 9.64 20.75
CA SER A 36 -11.24 10.78 21.59
C SER A 36 -12.63 10.62 22.21
N LEU A 37 -13.51 9.84 21.58
CA LEU A 37 -14.85 9.52 22.07
C LEU A 37 -14.90 8.24 22.93
N ASN A 38 -13.77 7.60 23.21
CA ASN A 38 -13.69 6.29 23.90
C ASN A 38 -14.54 5.19 23.24
N ALA A 39 -14.68 5.25 21.90
CA ALA A 39 -15.46 4.28 21.14
C ALA A 39 -14.55 3.15 20.64
N GLU A 40 -14.24 2.18 21.51
CA GLU A 40 -13.26 1.11 21.22
C GLU A 40 -13.62 0.26 20.00
N PHE A 41 -14.89 -0.12 19.86
CA PHE A 41 -15.33 -0.94 18.73
C PHE A 41 -15.16 -0.22 17.38
N PRO A 42 -15.61 1.04 17.20
CA PRO A 42 -15.28 1.81 16.01
C PRO A 42 -13.78 1.97 15.74
N VAL A 43 -12.95 2.14 16.78
CA VAL A 43 -11.48 2.20 16.60
C VAL A 43 -10.95 0.92 15.97
N TRP A 44 -11.39 -0.24 16.46
CA TRP A 44 -11.01 -1.53 15.90
C TRP A 44 -11.45 -1.70 14.45
N CYS A 45 -12.70 -1.35 14.12
CA CYS A 45 -13.21 -1.40 12.75
C CYS A 45 -12.38 -0.50 11.80
N LEU A 46 -11.99 0.69 12.27
CA LEU A 46 -11.20 1.63 11.49
C LEU A 46 -9.75 1.17 11.31
N ASP A 47 -9.17 0.48 12.31
CA ASP A 47 -7.86 -0.16 12.17
C ASP A 47 -7.88 -1.27 11.11
N LEU A 48 -8.94 -2.09 11.06
CA LEU A 48 -9.11 -3.09 10.01
C LEU A 48 -9.26 -2.45 8.61
N ALA A 49 -10.11 -1.42 8.50
CA ALA A 49 -10.31 -0.72 7.24
C ALA A 49 -9.00 -0.08 6.73
N LEU A 50 -8.20 0.51 7.62
CA LEU A 50 -6.90 1.07 7.26
C LEU A 50 -5.94 -0.01 6.74
N GLY A 51 -5.92 -1.18 7.37
CA GLY A 51 -5.12 -2.32 6.93
C GLY A 51 -5.48 -2.79 5.51
N ALA A 52 -6.78 -2.88 5.20
CA ALA A 52 -7.25 -3.26 3.87
C ALA A 52 -6.84 -2.22 2.79
N VAL A 53 -6.98 -0.93 3.10
CA VAL A 53 -6.58 0.14 2.18
C VAL A 53 -5.07 0.13 1.93
N LEU A 54 -4.25 -0.08 2.97
CA LEU A 54 -2.79 -0.19 2.80
C LEU A 54 -2.42 -1.40 1.93
N GLN A 55 -3.07 -2.55 2.14
CA GLN A 55 -2.86 -3.72 1.30
C GLN A 55 -3.18 -3.43 -0.17
N GLU A 56 -4.26 -2.71 -0.45
CA GLU A 56 -4.63 -2.31 -1.80
C GLU A 56 -3.64 -1.29 -2.40
N MET A 57 -3.10 -0.38 -1.60
CA MET A 57 -2.03 0.53 -2.02
C MET A 57 -0.76 -0.24 -2.41
N TYR A 58 -0.39 -1.27 -1.66
CA TYR A 58 0.76 -2.12 -1.99
C TYR A 58 0.52 -2.93 -3.28
N ALA A 59 -0.70 -3.41 -3.50
CA ALA A 59 -1.07 -4.12 -4.73
C ALA A 59 -1.06 -3.20 -5.97
N ASN A 60 -1.36 -1.90 -5.81
CA ASN A 60 -1.43 -0.91 -6.89
C ASN A 60 -0.11 -0.13 -7.14
N GLY A 61 1.04 -0.61 -6.64
CA GLY A 61 2.35 -0.07 -7.06
C GLY A 61 3.22 0.54 -5.98
N LEU A 62 2.79 0.56 -4.71
CA LEU A 62 3.76 0.60 -3.61
C LEU A 62 4.38 -0.79 -3.53
N GLN A 63 5.53 -1.01 -4.18
CA GLN A 63 6.31 -2.20 -3.88
C GLN A 63 6.51 -2.24 -2.37
N MET A 64 6.00 -3.29 -1.71
CA MET A 64 6.39 -3.60 -0.35
C MET A 64 7.91 -3.53 -0.33
N PRO A 65 8.55 -2.77 0.59
CA PRO A 65 9.99 -2.86 0.72
C PRO A 65 10.28 -4.31 1.10
N LEU A 66 10.67 -5.10 0.09
CA LEU A 66 11.32 -6.37 0.29
C LEU A 66 12.53 -6.00 1.13
N PHE A 67 12.49 -6.38 2.41
CA PHE A 67 13.72 -6.64 3.12
C PHE A 67 14.41 -7.76 2.33
N GLU A 68 15.23 -7.36 1.36
CA GLU A 68 16.29 -8.19 0.77
C GLU A 68 17.28 -8.47 1.92
N GLU A 69 16.92 -9.44 2.75
CA GLU A 69 17.86 -10.06 3.67
C GLU A 69 18.78 -10.95 2.82
N GLY A 70 20.03 -10.50 2.72
CA GLY A 70 20.99 -10.92 1.72
C GLY A 70 21.12 -12.44 1.52
N ALA A 71 20.91 -12.85 0.27
CA ALA A 71 21.37 -14.13 -0.25
C ALA A 71 22.36 -13.89 -1.39
N ASP A 72 23.47 -13.22 -1.09
CA ASP A 72 24.67 -13.28 -1.93
C ASP A 72 25.86 -13.73 -1.09
N LYS A 73 26.65 -14.63 -1.66
CA LYS A 73 27.95 -15.17 -1.21
C LYS A 73 27.93 -16.39 -0.28
N VAL A 74 27.73 -17.58 -0.85
CA VAL A 74 28.70 -18.70 -0.75
C VAL A 74 28.61 -19.57 -2.01
N ASN A 75 29.29 -19.16 -3.08
CA ASN A 75 29.78 -20.10 -4.09
C ASN A 75 31.31 -20.01 -4.08
N MET A 76 31.92 -20.69 -3.11
CA MET A 76 33.32 -21.06 -3.18
C MET A 76 33.54 -22.36 -2.40
N ALA A 77 34.37 -23.23 -2.96
CA ALA A 77 34.64 -24.63 -2.61
C ALA A 77 33.69 -25.62 -3.31
N VAL A 78 34.13 -26.53 -4.20
CA VAL A 78 35.41 -27.24 -4.26
C VAL A 78 35.71 -27.60 -5.72
N ALA A 79 36.83 -27.08 -6.24
CA ALA A 79 37.56 -27.69 -7.33
C ALA A 79 39.03 -27.77 -6.89
N HIS A 80 39.40 -28.89 -6.28
CA HIS A 80 40.67 -29.59 -6.48
C HIS A 80 40.66 -30.94 -5.78
#